data_AF-A0A7W3SYS8-F1
#
_entry.id   AF-A0A7W3SYS8-F1
#
_cell.length_a   1.000
_cell.length_b   1.000
_cell.length_c   1.000
_cell.angle_alpha   90.00
_cell.angle_beta   90.00
_cell.angle_gamma   90.00
#
_symmetry.space_group_name_H-M   'P 1'
#
loop_
_entity.id
_entity.type
_entity.pdbx_description
1 polymer ?
#
loop_
_entity_poly.entity_id
_entity_poly.type
_entity_poly.pdbx_seq_one_letter_code
_entity_poly.pdbx_strand_id
1 'polypeptide(L)' 'MIIGLIGLLVVIGSLMYVIVKQQQVMDKLNNKLMSRNYTEYVSMTKARDDPPLDITSRRPMSWYDDPNIPDVDGDSS' A
#
# COMPACT_ATOMS: atom_id res chain seq x y z
N MET A 1 -45.53 -33.23 17.78
CA MET A 1 -44.63 -32.12 18.18
C MET A 1 -43.14 -32.45 18.02
N ILE A 2 -42.65 -33.58 18.54
CA ILE A 2 -41.21 -33.94 18.51
C ILE A 2 -40.66 -34.06 17.08
N ILE A 3 -41.39 -34.72 16.16
CA ILE A 3 -40.97 -34.87 14.75
C ILE A 3 -40.83 -33.51 14.04
N GLY A 4 -41.70 -32.55 14.37
CA GLY A 4 -41.62 -31.19 13.83
C GLY A 4 -40.39 -30.41 14.33
N LEU A 5 -40.03 -30.59 15.61
CA LEU A 5 -38.80 -30.01 16.17
C LEU A 5 -37.54 -30.60 15.53
N ILE A 6 -37.52 -31.91 15.29
CA ILE A 6 -36.40 -32.59 14.62
C ILE A 6 -36.24 -32.04 13.18
N GLY A 7 -37.35 -31.91 12.44
CA GLY A 7 -37.31 -31.33 11.09
C GLY A 7 -36.77 -29.90 11.08
N LEU A 8 -37.19 -29.07 12.05
CA LEU A 8 -36.74 -27.68 12.18
C LEU A 8 -35.24 -27.58 12.49
N LEU A 9 -34.71 -28.45 13.35
CA LEU A 9 -33.26 -28.50 13.64
C LEU A 9 -32.43 -28.92 12.42
N VAL A 10 -32.92 -29.87 11.62
CA VAL A 10 -32.25 -30.30 10.38
C VAL A 10 -32.21 -29.16 9.36
N VAL A 11 -33.31 -28.43 9.20
CA VAL A 11 -33.38 -27.27 8.30
C VAL A 11 -32.39 -26.20 8.76
N ILE A 12 -32.42 -25.80 10.03
CA ILE A 12 -31.50 -24.79 10.57
C ILE A 12 -30.04 -25.22 10.40
N GLY A 13 -29.71 -26.47 10.71
CA GLY A 13 -28.35 -27.01 10.54
C GLY A 13 -27.89 -26.96 9.08
N SER A 14 -28.78 -27.31 8.14
CA SER A 14 -28.47 -27.24 6.71
C SER A 14 -28.25 -25.81 6.21
N LEU A 15 -29.04 -24.85 6.68
CA LEU A 15 -28.86 -23.43 6.36
C LEU A 15 -27.53 -22.89 6.89
N MET A 16 -27.19 -23.20 8.14
CA MET A 16 -25.91 -22.80 8.74
C MET A 16 -24.72 -23.34 7.93
N TYR A 17 -24.80 -24.59 7.46
CA TYR A 17 -23.75 -25.18 6.62
C TYR A 17 -23.55 -24.40 5.31
N VAL A 18 -24.64 -24.03 4.63
CA VAL A 18 -24.56 -23.23 3.38
C VAL A 18 -23.96 -21.85 3.65
N ILE A 19 -24.38 -21.18 4.72
CA ILE A 19 -23.89 -19.84 5.09
C ILE A 19 -22.38 -19.88 5.34
N VAL A 20 -21.89 -20.86 6.10
CA VAL A 20 -20.44 -21.01 6.37
C VAL A 20 -19.66 -21.23 5.07
N LYS A 21 -20.18 -22.04 4.15
CA LYS A 21 -19.55 -22.25 2.84
C LYS A 21 -19.51 -20.96 2.02
N GLN A 22 -20.58 -20.17 2.04
CA GLN A 22 -20.64 -18.89 1.33
C GLN A 22 -19.69 -17.86 1.94
N GLN A 23 -19.60 -17.78 3.27
CA GLN A 23 -18.65 -16.92 3.98
C GLN A 23 -17.20 -17.27 3.61
N GLN A 24 -16.84 -18.55 3.58
CA GLN A 24 -15.50 -18.98 3.16
C GLN A 24 -15.16 -18.54 1.72
N VAL A 25 -16.14 -18.55 0.82
CA VAL A 25 -15.95 -18.09 -0.56
C VAL A 25 -15.81 -16.56 -0.61
N MET A 26 -16.65 -15.84 0.14
CA MET A 26 -16.56 -14.38 0.27
C MET A 26 -15.21 -13.96 0.85
N ASP A 27 -14.73 -14.61 1.91
CA ASP A 27 -13.43 -14.31 2.52
C ASP A 27 -12.28 -14.56 1.55
N LYS A 28 -12.34 -15.64 0.75
CA LYS A 28 -11.34 -15.91 -0.29
C LYS A 28 -11.35 -14.84 -1.39
N LEU A 29 -12.53 -14.43 -1.84
CA LEU A 29 -12.68 -13.37 -2.84
C LEU A 29 -12.20 -12.03 -2.30
N ASN A 30 -12.59 -11.70 -1.07
CA ASN A 30 -12.21 -10.47 -0.39
C ASN A 30 -10.70 -10.42 -0.16
N ASN A 31 -10.10 -11.49 0.37
CA ASN A 31 -8.64 -11.58 0.52
C ASN A 31 -7.92 -11.44 -0.82
N LYS A 32 -8.44 -12.01 -1.91
CA LYS A 32 -7.86 -11.86 -3.24
C LYS A 32 -7.94 -10.40 -3.73
N LEU A 33 -9.09 -9.75 -3.58
CA LEU A 33 -9.27 -8.34 -3.96
C LEU A 33 -8.40 -7.41 -3.11
N MET A 34 -8.40 -7.61 -1.79
CA MET A 34 -7.57 -6.85 -0.86
C MET A 34 -6.08 -7.08 -1.10
N SER A 35 -5.63 -8.31 -1.42
CA SER A 35 -4.22 -8.55 -1.76
C SER A 35 -3.79 -7.78 -3.01
N ARG A 36 -4.66 -7.68 -4.02
CA ARG A 36 -4.38 -6.92 -5.24
C ARG A 36 -4.33 -5.42 -4.96
N ASN A 37 -5.31 -4.91 -4.21
CA ASN A 37 -5.38 -3.50 -3.85
C ASN A 37 -4.26 -3.09 -2.88
N TYR A 38 -3.87 -3.97 -1.96
CA TYR A 38 -2.73 -3.78 -1.06
C TYR A 38 -1.41 -3.80 -1.83
N THR A 39 -1.25 -4.69 -2.81
CA THR A 39 -0.06 -4.69 -3.67
C THR A 39 0.03 -3.39 -4.47
N GLU A 40 -1.09 -2.90 -4.99
CA GLU A 40 -1.16 -1.63 -5.72
C GLU A 40 -0.84 -0.44 -4.80
N TYR A 41 -1.46 -0.37 -3.62
CA TYR A 41 -1.19 0.67 -2.63
C TYR A 41 0.26 0.65 -2.15
N VAL A 42 0.80 -0.52 -1.79
CA VAL A 42 2.19 -0.67 -1.37
C VAL A 42 3.15 -0.35 -2.52
N SER A 43 2.85 -0.74 -3.76
CA SER A 43 3.70 -0.36 -4.90
C SER A 43 3.73 1.14 -5.16
N MET A 44 2.61 1.83 -4.91
CA MET A 44 2.53 3.29 -5.01
C MET A 44 3.19 4.01 -3.83
N THR A 45 3.23 3.42 -2.64
CA THR A 45 3.90 4.01 -1.46
C THR A 45 5.38 3.67 -1.36
N LYS A 46 5.83 2.49 -1.81
CA LYS A 46 7.26 2.07 -1.75
C LYS A 46 8.19 2.99 -2.55
N ALA A 47 7.69 3.57 -3.65
CA ALA A 47 8.43 4.56 -4.43
C ALA A 47 8.73 5.86 -3.65
N ARG A 48 8.14 6.04 -2.47
CA ARG A 48 8.25 7.25 -1.65
C ARG A 48 9.10 7.05 -0.38
N ASP A 49 9.32 5.80 0.04
CA ASP A 49 10.03 5.44 1.27
C ASP A 49 11.41 4.81 1.04
N ASP A 50 11.80 4.55 -0.21
CA ASP A 50 13.19 4.19 -0.48
C ASP A 50 14.07 5.39 -0.10
N PRO A 51 14.96 5.28 0.91
CA PRO A 51 15.91 6.34 1.18
C PRO A 51 16.71 6.57 -0.11
N PRO A 52 16.96 7.83 -0.50
CA PRO A 52 17.76 8.10 -1.69
C PRO A 52 19.04 7.28 -1.56
N LEU A 53 19.32 6.45 -2.56
CA LEU A 53 20.61 5.78 -2.70
C LEU A 53 21.67 6.80 -2.33
N ASP A 54 22.63 6.43 -1.48
CA ASP A 54 23.70 7.32 -1.03
C ASP A 54 24.60 7.64 -2.24
N ILE A 55 24.08 8.48 -3.13
CA ILE A 55 24.81 9.16 -4.17
C ILE A 55 25.70 10.06 -3.35
N THR A 56 26.96 9.67 -3.19
CA THR A 56 28.01 10.45 -2.52
C THR A 56 27.84 11.91 -2.92
N SER A 57 27.10 12.66 -2.10
CA SER A 57 26.60 13.98 -2.49
C SER A 57 27.79 14.88 -2.32
N ARG A 58 28.49 15.15 -3.42
CA ARG A 58 29.42 16.28 -3.43
C ARG A 58 28.57 17.48 -3.04
N ARG A 59 28.92 18.09 -1.89
CA ARG A 59 28.27 19.31 -1.42
C ARG A 59 28.12 20.23 -2.63
N PRO A 60 26.93 20.80 -2.87
CA PRO A 60 26.75 21.72 -3.99
C PRO A 60 27.86 22.76 -3.87
N MET A 61 28.67 22.87 -4.93
CA MET A 61 29.73 23.87 -4.99
C MET A 61 29.06 25.23 -4.74
N SER A 62 29.56 26.00 -3.76
CA SER A 62 29.05 27.34 -3.51
C SER A 62 29.12 28.12 -4.81
N TRP A 63 28.09 28.91 -5.11
CA TRP A 63 28.11 29.82 -6.26
C TRP A 63 29.34 30.73 -6.23
N TYR A 64 29.82 31.09 -5.03
CA TYR A 64 31.01 31.93 -4.86
C TYR A 64 32.36 31.21 -5.07
N ASP A 65 32.35 29.88 -5.21
CA ASP A 65 33.57 29.08 -5.42
C ASP A 65 33.79 28.73 -6.91
N ASP A 66 32.97 29.24 -7.83
CA ASP A 66 33.10 28.96 -9.27
C ASP A 66 34.19 29.85 -9.91
N PRO A 67 35.31 29.26 -10.40
CA PRO A 67 36.42 30.00 -10.98
C PRO A 67 36.10 30.66 -12.33
N ASN A 68 34.90 30.45 -12.89
CA ASN A 68 34.44 31.09 -14.13
C ASN A 68 33.56 32.33 -13.90
N ILE A 69 33.36 32.77 -12.66
CA ILE A 69 32.61 34.00 -12.41
C ILE A 69 33.54 35.19 -12.65
N PRO A 70 33.24 36.08 -13.62
CA PRO A 70 33.97 37.33 -13.75
C PRO A 70 33.72 38.15 -12.48
N ASP A 71 34.79 38.56 -11.81
CA ASP A 71 34.75 39.45 -10.65
C ASP A 71 34.07 40.77 -11.08
N VAL A 72 32.76 40.88 -10.86
CA VAL A 72 32.03 42.15 -11.03
C VAL A 72 32.20 42.93 -9.74
N ASP A 73 33.38 43.47 -9.51
CA ASP A 73 33.60 44.57 -8.57
C ASP A 73 34.76 45.42 -9.08
N GLY A 74 34.42 46.42 -9.87
CA GLY A 74 35.41 47.28 -10.50
C GLY A 74 34.84 48.52 -11.16
N ASP A 75 33.98 49.27 -10.47
CA ASP A 75 34.08 50.73 -10.57
C ASP A 75 33.51 51.41 -9.30
N SER A 76 34.46 51.73 -8.42
CA SER A 76 34.30 52.74 -7.39
C SER A 76 34.64 54.11 -7.99
N SER A 77 33.65 54.97 -8.23
CA SER A 77 33.78 56.44 -8.27
C SER A 77 32.41 57.12 -8.21
#